data_AF-A0A496Y6Y9-F1
#
_entry.id   AF-A0A496Y6Y9-F1
#
_cell.length_a   1.000
_cell.length_b   1.000
_cell.length_c   1.000
_cell.angle_alpha   90.00
_cell.angle_beta   90.00
_cell.angle_gamma   90.00
#
_symmetry.space_group_name_H-M   'P 1'
#
loop_
_entity.id
_entity.type
_entity.pdbx_description
1 polymer ?
#
loop_
_entity_poly.entity_id
_entity_poly.type
_entity_poly.pdbx_seq_one_letter_code
_entity_poly.pdbx_strand_id
1 'polypeptide(L)'
;MSKVLMKGNEAIGEAAIRAGALNYFAYPITPQSEVAEYLSSRMPEVGGVFLQGESEVAVSYMIFGAAACGARVFTTSSSPGISLMSEGISYITAGECPAVFVNIMRGGPGLGGILPSQA
;
A
#
# COMPACT_ATOMS: atom_id res chain seq x y z
N MET A 1 15.00 -0.26 23.21
CA MET A 1 13.70 0.33 22.83
C MET A 1 12.63 -0.18 23.79
N SER A 2 11.71 0.69 24.21
CA SER A 2 10.50 0.26 24.94
C SER A 2 9.62 -0.58 24.00
N LYS A 3 8.91 -1.56 24.56
CA LYS A 3 7.92 -2.33 23.79
C LYS A 3 6.67 -1.47 23.62
N VAL A 4 6.13 -1.44 22.40
CA VAL A 4 4.90 -0.73 22.06
C VAL A 4 3.89 -1.78 21.58
N LEU A 5 2.66 -1.72 22.10
CA LEU A 5 1.54 -2.48 21.57
C LEU A 5 0.95 -1.70 20.39
N MET A 6 0.87 -2.32 19.22
CA MET A 6 0.52 -1.64 17.96
C MET A 6 -0.28 -2.60 17.08
N LYS A 7 -1.23 -2.07 16.30
CA LYS A 7 -1.94 -2.88 15.29
C LYS A 7 -0.99 -3.27 14.16
N GLY A 8 -1.25 -4.40 13.49
CA GLY A 8 -0.46 -4.81 12.32
C GLY A 8 -0.44 -3.77 11.20
N ASN A 9 -1.59 -3.12 10.95
CA ASN A 9 -1.74 -2.06 9.95
C ASN A 9 -0.87 -0.84 10.25
N GLU A 10 -0.85 -0.39 11.52
CA GLU A 10 0.01 0.71 11.97
C GLU A 10 1.49 0.33 11.87
N ALA A 11 1.83 -0.91 12.21
CA ALA A 11 3.20 -1.42 12.13
C ALA A 11 3.74 -1.45 10.68
N ILE A 12 2.89 -1.75 9.69
CA ILE A 12 3.24 -1.64 8.26
C ILE A 12 3.60 -0.20 7.90
N GLY A 13 2.76 0.76 8.29
CA GLY A 13 3.02 2.18 8.02
C GLY A 13 4.31 2.69 8.66
N GLU A 14 4.52 2.37 9.94
CA GLU A 14 5.74 2.74 10.66
C GLU A 14 7.01 2.08 10.09
N ALA A 15 6.91 0.82 9.65
CA ALA A 15 8.03 0.15 8.99
C ALA A 15 8.38 0.82 7.66
N ALA A 16 7.39 1.22 6.86
CA ALA A 16 7.60 1.90 5.60
C ALA A 16 8.26 3.28 5.78
N ILE A 17 7.81 4.06 6.77
CA ILE A 17 8.42 5.35 7.13
C ILE A 17 9.88 5.16 7.55
N ARG A 18 10.17 4.19 8.43
CA ARG A 18 11.54 3.88 8.86
C ARG A 18 12.44 3.41 7.71
N ALA A 19 11.85 2.78 6.70
CA ALA A 19 12.56 2.38 5.48
C ALA A 19 12.79 3.55 4.50
N GLY A 20 12.27 4.75 4.78
CA GLY A 20 12.37 5.94 3.92
C GLY A 20 11.34 5.98 2.79
N ALA A 21 10.29 5.17 2.84
CA ALA A 21 9.21 5.19 1.85
C ALA A 21 8.18 6.26 2.22
N LEU A 22 8.45 7.50 1.80
CA LEU A 22 7.68 8.69 2.20
C LEU A 22 6.62 9.12 1.18
N ASN A 23 6.37 8.33 0.13
CA ASN A 23 5.30 8.56 -0.83
C ASN A 23 4.33 7.39 -0.78
N TYR A 24 3.12 7.64 -0.29
CA TYR A 24 2.09 6.62 -0.14
C TYR A 24 0.85 6.97 -0.98
N PHE A 25 0.54 6.08 -1.90
CA PHE A 25 -0.62 6.13 -2.78
C PHE A 25 -1.50 4.92 -2.50
N ALA A 26 -2.80 5.11 -2.25
CA ALA A 26 -3.71 3.98 -2.00
C ALA A 26 -5.15 4.28 -2.39
N TYR A 27 -5.92 3.22 -2.64
CA TYR A 27 -7.38 3.26 -2.78
C TYR A 27 -8.01 2.51 -1.60
N PRO A 28 -9.03 3.06 -0.93
CA PRO A 28 -9.60 2.43 0.26
C PRO A 28 -10.26 1.07 -0.03
N ILE A 29 -9.77 0.00 0.61
CA ILE A 29 -10.40 -1.31 0.60
C ILE A 29 -10.21 -2.05 1.94
N THR A 30 -11.28 -2.52 2.55
CA THR A 30 -11.20 -3.29 3.83
C THR A 30 -10.49 -4.63 3.62
N PRO A 31 -9.60 -5.09 4.51
CA PRO A 31 -9.18 -4.49 5.80
C PRO A 31 -7.95 -3.57 5.71
N GLN A 32 -7.49 -3.24 4.50
CA GLN A 32 -6.33 -2.38 4.30
C GLN A 32 -6.58 -0.91 4.68
N SER A 33 -7.82 -0.42 4.62
CA SER A 33 -8.14 0.99 4.85
C SER A 33 -7.56 1.60 6.14
N GLU A 34 -7.34 0.81 7.20
CA GLU A 34 -6.70 1.31 8.44
C GLU A 34 -5.25 1.76 8.22
N VAL A 35 -4.51 1.17 7.27
CA VAL A 35 -3.15 1.64 6.91
C VAL A 35 -3.23 3.03 6.30
N ALA A 36 -4.17 3.24 5.38
CA ALA A 36 -4.39 4.53 4.75
C ALA A 36 -4.85 5.58 5.77
N GLU A 37 -5.77 5.22 6.66
CA GLU A 37 -6.23 6.08 7.75
C GLU A 37 -5.05 6.52 8.64
N TYR A 38 -4.23 5.56 9.11
CA TYR A 38 -3.06 5.85 9.93
C TYR A 38 -2.06 6.78 9.20
N LEU A 39 -1.73 6.45 7.95
CA LEU A 39 -0.75 7.23 7.17
C LEU A 39 -1.26 8.60 6.73
N SER A 40 -2.58 8.81 6.64
CA SER A 40 -3.15 10.11 6.30
C SER A 40 -2.77 11.20 7.31
N SER A 41 -2.63 10.83 8.58
CA SER A 41 -2.14 11.72 9.64
C SER A 41 -0.62 11.65 9.80
N ARG A 42 -0.04 10.46 9.71
CA ARG A 42 1.38 10.23 9.99
C ARG A 42 2.34 10.77 8.92
N MET A 43 1.96 10.74 7.64
CA MET A 43 2.84 11.17 6.54
C MET A 43 3.19 12.67 6.61
N PRO A 44 2.24 13.60 6.81
CA PRO A 44 2.55 15.02 6.99
C PRO A 44 3.55 15.30 8.11
N GLU A 45 3.49 14.56 9.22
CA GLU A 45 4.39 14.73 10.37
C GLU A 45 5.86 14.39 10.07
N VAL A 46 6.09 13.54 9.05
CA VAL A 46 7.45 13.14 8.63
C VAL A 46 7.87 13.76 7.29
N GLY A 47 7.11 14.75 6.81
CA GLY A 47 7.34 15.40 5.51
C GLY A 47 7.10 14.49 4.30
N GLY A 48 6.32 13.43 4.48
CA GLY A 48 5.90 12.53 3.41
C GLY A 48 4.61 12.99 2.73
N VAL A 49 4.25 12.27 1.68
CA VAL A 49 3.04 12.49 0.88
C VAL A 49 2.08 11.32 1.11
N PHE A 50 0.86 11.66 1.50
CA PHE A 50 -0.29 10.77 1.43
C PHE A 50 -1.20 11.26 0.30
N LEU A 51 -1.56 10.39 -0.62
CA LEU A 51 -2.56 10.68 -1.65
C LEU A 51 -3.48 9.49 -1.88
N GLN A 52 -4.78 9.75 -1.79
CA GLN A 52 -5.81 8.78 -2.12
C GLN A 52 -6.01 8.78 -3.64
N GLY A 53 -5.73 7.66 -4.29
CA GLY A 53 -6.06 7.47 -5.70
C GLY A 53 -7.54 7.21 -5.91
N GLU A 54 -8.01 7.27 -7.15
CA GLU A 54 -9.40 7.01 -7.53
C GLU A 54 -9.72 5.52 -7.72
N SER A 55 -8.69 4.69 -7.91
CA SER A 55 -8.80 3.23 -8.05
C SER A 55 -7.45 2.56 -7.80
N GLU A 56 -7.45 1.25 -7.57
CA GLU A 56 -6.21 0.47 -7.49
C GLU A 56 -5.41 0.50 -8.80
N VAL A 57 -6.08 0.59 -9.96
CA VAL A 57 -5.40 0.73 -11.25
C VAL A 57 -4.57 2.02 -11.27
N ALA A 58 -5.20 3.15 -10.94
CA ALA A 58 -4.52 4.44 -10.89
C ALA A 58 -3.36 4.45 -9.88
N VAL A 59 -3.59 3.89 -8.69
CA VAL A 59 -2.56 3.75 -7.66
C VAL A 59 -1.34 2.97 -8.16
N SER A 60 -1.55 1.86 -8.90
CA SER A 60 -0.42 1.08 -9.43
C SER A 60 0.46 1.90 -10.40
N TYR A 61 -0.13 2.76 -11.21
CA TYR A 61 0.61 3.65 -12.11
C TYR A 61 1.22 4.86 -11.39
N MET A 62 0.61 5.37 -10.31
CA MET A 62 1.24 6.37 -9.44
C MET A 62 2.51 5.79 -8.78
N ILE A 63 2.44 4.55 -8.29
CA ILE A 63 3.59 3.82 -7.76
C ILE A 63 4.66 3.65 -8.82
N PHE A 64 4.30 3.26 -10.04
CA PHE A 64 5.24 3.12 -11.14
C PHE A 64 5.97 4.44 -11.45
N GLY A 65 5.23 5.54 -11.62
CA GLY A 65 5.81 6.84 -11.92
C GLY A 65 6.75 7.33 -10.82
N ALA A 66 6.37 7.16 -9.55
CA ALA A 66 7.23 7.53 -8.43
C ALA A 66 8.48 6.66 -8.33
N ALA A 67 8.37 5.34 -8.56
CA ALA A 67 9.52 4.43 -8.61
C ALA A 67 10.49 4.81 -9.76
N ALA A 68 9.97 5.12 -10.94
CA ALA A 68 10.75 5.53 -12.11
C ALA A 68 11.51 6.85 -11.88
N CYS A 69 10.99 7.72 -11.01
CA CYS A 69 11.67 8.95 -10.56
C CYS A 69 12.69 8.69 -9.43
N GLY A 70 12.96 7.45 -9.06
CA GLY A 70 13.94 7.06 -8.03
C GLY A 70 13.41 7.12 -6.59
N ALA A 71 12.11 7.32 -6.38
CA ALA A 71 11.53 7.31 -5.04
C ALA A 71 11.40 5.86 -4.53
N ARG A 72 11.68 5.66 -3.24
CA ARG A 72 11.30 4.42 -2.56
C ARG A 72 9.80 4.45 -2.28
N VAL A 73 9.08 3.49 -2.85
CA VAL A 73 7.62 3.49 -2.84
C VAL A 73 7.02 2.18 -2.36
N PHE A 74 5.86 2.31 -1.74
CA PHE A 74 5.01 1.18 -1.40
C PHE A 74 3.55 1.59 -1.51
N THR A 75 2.69 0.59 -1.70
CA THR A 75 1.25 0.73 -1.53
C THR A 75 0.73 -0.44 -0.72
N THR A 76 -0.50 -0.29 -0.22
CA THR A 76 -1.22 -1.39 0.39
C THR A 76 -2.60 -1.52 -0.28
N SER A 77 -3.05 -2.74 -0.46
CA SER A 77 -4.40 -3.05 -0.96
C SER A 77 -4.89 -4.37 -0.33
N SER A 78 -6.02 -4.89 -0.79
CA SER A 78 -6.56 -6.19 -0.38
C SER A 78 -7.02 -6.97 -1.59
N SER A 79 -6.93 -8.30 -1.54
CA SER A 79 -7.13 -9.29 -2.61
C SER A 79 -7.69 -8.75 -3.94
N PRO A 80 -8.96 -8.28 -4.06
CA PRO A 80 -9.50 -7.81 -5.34
C PRO A 80 -8.75 -6.62 -5.94
N GLY A 81 -8.30 -5.70 -5.09
CA GLY A 81 -7.50 -4.55 -5.47
C GLY A 81 -6.13 -4.96 -6.03
N ILE A 82 -5.50 -6.00 -5.48
CA ILE A 82 -4.25 -6.55 -6.06
C ILE A 82 -4.50 -7.12 -7.45
N SER A 83 -5.64 -7.81 -7.67
CA SER A 83 -6.02 -8.27 -9.01
C SER A 83 -6.11 -7.11 -10.00
N LEU A 84 -6.70 -5.97 -9.60
CA LEU A 84 -6.78 -4.75 -10.43
C LEU A 84 -5.41 -4.13 -10.71
N MET A 85 -4.44 -4.27 -9.81
CA MET A 85 -3.07 -3.76 -9.98
C MET A 85 -2.19 -4.62 -10.89
N SER A 86 -2.65 -5.79 -11.34
CA SER A 86 -1.81 -6.77 -12.05
C SER A 86 -1.14 -6.20 -13.31
N GLU A 87 -1.83 -5.36 -14.07
CA GLU A 87 -1.25 -4.68 -15.23
C GLU A 87 -0.10 -3.76 -14.80
N GLY A 88 -0.34 -2.87 -13.83
CA GLY A 88 0.69 -1.97 -13.30
C GLY A 88 1.90 -2.72 -12.73
N ILE A 89 1.67 -3.82 -12.00
CA ILE A 89 2.76 -4.68 -11.48
C ILE A 89 3.60 -5.26 -12.63
N SER A 90 2.95 -5.70 -13.72
CA SER A 90 3.66 -6.20 -14.91
C SER A 90 4.54 -5.10 -15.55
N TYR A 91 4.02 -3.88 -15.68
CA TYR A 91 4.80 -2.75 -16.23
C TYR A 91 5.94 -2.31 -15.31
N ILE A 92 5.71 -2.24 -14.00
CA ILE A 92 6.74 -1.92 -13.00
C ILE A 92 7.89 -2.93 -13.07
N THR A 93 7.55 -4.22 -13.21
CA THR A 93 8.53 -5.30 -13.36
C THR A 93 9.33 -5.16 -14.65
N ALA A 94 8.65 -4.91 -15.78
CA ALA A 94 9.29 -4.71 -17.08
C ALA A 94 10.20 -3.47 -17.11
N GLY A 95 9.85 -2.42 -16.35
CA GLY A 95 10.66 -1.23 -16.16
C GLY A 95 11.74 -1.35 -15.09
N GLU A 96 11.92 -2.53 -14.49
CA GLU A 96 12.89 -2.81 -13.40
C GLU A 96 12.79 -1.80 -12.24
N CYS A 97 11.58 -1.27 -12.00
CA CYS A 97 11.33 -0.24 -11.02
C CYS A 97 11.04 -0.88 -9.64
N PRO A 98 11.82 -0.59 -8.59
CA PRO A 98 11.62 -1.21 -7.28
C PRO A 98 10.38 -0.64 -6.58
N ALA A 99 9.42 -1.51 -6.22
CA ALA A 99 8.23 -1.14 -5.46
C ALA A 99 7.78 -2.28 -4.54
N VAL A 100 7.09 -1.95 -3.44
CA VAL A 100 6.49 -2.92 -2.53
C VAL A 100 4.96 -2.82 -2.57
N PHE A 101 4.31 -3.95 -2.85
CA PHE A 101 2.86 -4.08 -2.78
C PHE A 101 2.49 -4.95 -1.58
N VAL A 102 1.80 -4.37 -0.60
CA VAL A 102 1.32 -5.11 0.57
C VAL A 102 -0.12 -5.55 0.32
N ASN A 103 -0.32 -6.86 0.20
CA ASN A 103 -1.64 -7.47 0.13
C ASN A 103 -2.13 -7.82 1.53
N ILE A 104 -3.08 -7.06 2.06
CA ILE A 104 -3.76 -7.44 3.31
C ILE A 104 -4.89 -8.41 2.95
N MET A 105 -4.54 -9.69 2.94
CA MET A 105 -5.38 -10.77 2.42
C MET A 105 -6.71 -10.88 3.18
N ARG A 106 -7.81 -10.87 2.40
CA ARG A 106 -9.16 -11.18 2.86
C ARG A 106 -9.76 -12.35 2.05
N GLY A 107 -10.77 -13.01 2.60
CA GLY A 107 -11.38 -14.20 1.96
C GLY A 107 -11.92 -13.92 0.56
N GLY A 108 -11.59 -14.76 -0.42
CA GLY A 108 -12.11 -14.73 -1.79
C GLY A 108 -13.06 -15.91 -2.11
N PRO A 109 -13.43 -16.13 -3.39
CA PRO A 109 -13.11 -15.31 -4.57
C PRO A 109 -14.05 -14.10 -4.76
N GLY A 110 -13.72 -13.20 -5.70
CA GLY A 110 -14.55 -12.04 -6.03
C GLY A 110 -14.57 -11.00 -4.91
N LEU A 111 -15.75 -10.44 -4.58
CA LEU A 111 -15.90 -9.51 -3.45
C LEU A 111 -15.44 -10.16 -2.14
N GLY A 112 -15.79 -11.43 -1.98
CA GLY A 112 -15.36 -12.26 -0.86
C GLY A 112 -15.89 -11.80 0.50
N GLY A 113 -15.18 -12.17 1.56
CA GLY A 113 -15.44 -11.73 2.93
C GLY A 113 -14.33 -10.83 3.47
N ILE A 114 -14.63 -10.00 4.48
CA ILE A 114 -13.63 -9.10 5.09
C ILE A 114 -12.78 -9.77 6.17
N LEU A 115 -13.07 -11.03 6.51
CA LEU A 115 -12.31 -11.79 7.49
C LEU A 115 -10.94 -12.19 6.93
N PRO A 116 -9.92 -12.33 7.80
CA PRO A 116 -8.60 -12.80 7.38
C PRO A 116 -8.67 -14.12 6.63
N SER A 117 -7.94 -14.22 5.53
CA SER A 117 -7.73 -15.48 4.80
C SER A 117 -6.25 -15.80 4.75
N GLN A 118 -5.92 -17.05 5.06
CA GLN A 118 -4.58 -17.62 4.88
C GLN A 118 -4.49 -18.51 3.63
N ALA A 119 -5.62 -18.74 2.96
CA ALA A 119 -5.71 -19.50 1.71
C ALA A 119 -5.13 -18.70 0.54
#